data_AF-A0A966UAP7-F1
#
_entry.id   AF-A0A966UAP7-F1
#
_cell.length_a   1.000
_cell.length_b   1.000
_cell.length_c   1.000
_cell.angle_alpha   90.00
_cell.angle_beta   90.00
_cell.angle_gamma   90.00
#
_symmetry.space_group_name_H-M   'P 1'
#
loop_
_entity.id
_entity.type
_entity.pdbx_description
1 polymer ?
#
loop_
_entity_poly.entity_id
_entity_poly.type
_entity_poly.pdbx_seq_one_letter_code
_entity_poly.pdbx_strand_id
1 'polypeptide(L)'
;MREAQLTFKTEYGKYAATFDELIPFLEYAQVNIIERKDSSFMAYNKVYQTDMLKDTIIYRIIGQTSAKEKLVRKNPELFEENFDATALRYIPFTTDTAEFRMATGFVDRNGVRVQVFEIAAPNTRFFADIYEDYKSYIKNLRIDALIVGSLTEPTLSGNWK
;
A
#
# COMPACT_ATOMS: atom_id res chain seq x y z
N MET A 1 -0.58 5.73 -4.37
CA MET A 1 -1.55 5.08 -3.43
C MET A 1 -1.09 3.73 -2.88
N ARG A 2 -0.60 2.76 -3.70
CA ARG A 2 -0.05 1.48 -3.20
C ARG A 2 1.00 1.69 -2.10
N GLU A 3 1.98 2.56 -2.34
CA GLU A 3 3.07 2.82 -1.39
C GLU A 3 2.58 3.48 -0.09
N ALA A 4 1.54 4.31 -0.16
CA ALA A 4 0.91 4.88 1.03
C ALA A 4 0.25 3.78 1.88
N GLN A 5 -0.47 2.84 1.25
CA GLN A 5 -1.06 1.69 1.93
C GLN A 5 0.00 0.77 2.57
N LEU A 6 1.11 0.53 1.89
CA LEU A 6 2.23 -0.25 2.45
C LEU A 6 2.90 0.45 3.63
N THR A 7 3.02 1.78 3.56
CA THR A 7 3.59 2.59 4.64
C THR A 7 2.67 2.56 5.87
N PHE A 8 1.36 2.72 5.67
CA PHE A 8 0.35 2.60 6.72
C PHE A 8 0.35 1.20 7.36
N LYS A 9 0.41 0.14 6.54
CA LYS A 9 0.47 -1.26 7.03
C LYS A 9 1.75 -1.58 7.80
N THR A 10 2.87 -0.96 7.43
CA THR A 10 4.13 -1.14 8.17
C THR A 10 4.02 -0.59 9.59
N GLU A 11 3.29 0.52 9.77
CA GLU A 11 3.12 1.14 11.08
C GLU A 11 2.00 0.48 11.91
N TYR A 12 0.85 0.21 11.31
CA TYR A 12 -0.35 -0.24 12.04
C TYR A 12 -0.65 -1.74 11.89
N GLY A 13 0.13 -2.49 11.12
CA GLY A 13 -0.08 -3.91 10.85
C GLY A 13 -1.31 -4.22 9.98
N LYS A 14 -2.03 -3.19 9.52
CA LYS A 14 -3.22 -3.32 8.66
C LYS A 14 -3.24 -2.28 7.54
N TYR A 15 -3.93 -2.54 6.43
CA TYR A 15 -4.26 -1.53 5.42
C TYR A 15 -5.30 -0.53 5.95
N ALA A 16 -5.24 0.71 5.46
CA ALA A 16 -6.22 1.74 5.75
C ALA A 16 -7.51 1.47 4.96
N ALA A 17 -8.66 1.49 5.65
CA ALA A 17 -9.95 1.17 5.05
C ALA A 17 -10.53 2.34 4.24
N THR A 18 -10.26 3.57 4.65
CA THR A 18 -10.80 4.79 4.03
C THR A 18 -9.74 5.88 3.88
N PHE A 19 -9.99 6.85 3.00
CA PHE A 19 -9.11 8.01 2.85
C PHE A 19 -9.08 8.87 4.11
N ASP A 20 -10.12 8.83 4.93
CA ASP A 20 -10.17 9.49 6.24
C ASP A 20 -9.25 8.82 7.28
N GLU A 21 -8.81 7.58 7.06
CA GLU A 21 -7.73 6.98 7.84
C GLU A 21 -6.35 7.27 7.22
N LEU A 22 -6.25 7.13 5.88
CA LEU A 22 -4.97 7.19 5.19
C LEU A 22 -4.38 8.62 5.11
N ILE A 23 -5.22 9.62 4.84
CA ILE A 23 -4.75 11.01 4.66
C ILE A 23 -4.25 11.60 5.98
N PRO A 24 -5.00 11.54 7.11
CA PRO A 24 -4.49 12.06 8.37
C PRO A 24 -3.22 11.36 8.85
N PHE A 25 -3.07 10.06 8.55
CA PHE A 25 -1.81 9.36 8.80
C PHE A 25 -0.65 10.01 8.05
N LEU A 26 -0.79 10.24 6.75
CA LEU A 26 0.28 10.85 5.96
C LEU A 26 0.60 12.28 6.42
N GLU A 27 -0.41 13.09 6.73
CA GLU A 27 -0.22 14.49 7.12
C GLU A 27 0.33 14.67 8.54
N TYR A 28 -0.08 13.84 9.50
CA TYR A 28 0.15 14.12 10.91
C TYR A 28 0.91 13.05 11.68
N ALA A 29 1.01 11.81 11.18
CA ALA A 29 1.64 10.74 11.95
C ALA A 29 3.18 10.84 11.93
N GLN A 30 3.77 10.50 13.07
CA GLN A 30 5.20 10.19 13.20
C GLN A 30 5.37 8.67 13.15
N VAL A 31 6.38 8.22 12.41
CA VAL A 31 6.64 6.80 12.15
C VAL A 31 8.09 6.46 12.43
N ASN A 32 8.34 5.21 12.81
CA ASN A 32 9.69 4.76 13.15
C ASN A 32 10.52 4.49 11.89
N ILE A 33 11.79 4.91 11.91
CA ILE A 33 12.81 4.46 10.96
C ILE A 33 13.43 3.18 11.52
N ILE A 34 13.20 2.07 10.84
CA ILE A 34 13.63 0.74 11.28
C ILE A 34 14.83 0.29 10.45
N GLU A 35 15.90 -0.10 11.13
CA GLU A 35 17.08 -0.74 10.56
C GLU A 35 17.03 -2.24 10.81
N ARG A 36 17.30 -3.03 9.77
CA ARG A 36 17.47 -4.50 9.86
C ARG A 36 18.96 -4.81 9.90
N LYS A 37 19.40 -5.55 10.93
CA LYS A 37 20.77 -6.06 11.06
C LYS A 37 20.79 -7.58 11.15
N ASP A 38 21.56 -8.21 10.27
CA ASP A 38 21.84 -9.64 10.35
C ASP A 38 22.91 -9.88 11.43
N SER A 39 22.67 -10.89 12.27
CA SER A 39 23.53 -11.25 13.39
C SER A 39 23.56 -12.77 13.57
N SER A 40 24.56 -13.29 14.25
CA SER A 40 24.64 -14.71 14.54
C SER A 40 25.24 -14.93 15.93
N PHE A 41 24.81 -16.00 16.59
CA PHE A 41 25.30 -16.38 17.91
C PHE A 41 25.41 -17.90 18.04
N MET A 42 26.28 -18.37 18.93
CA MET A 42 26.40 -19.80 19.22
C MET A 42 25.21 -20.25 20.07
N ALA A 43 24.51 -21.28 19.61
CA ALA A 43 23.42 -21.91 20.33
C ALA A 43 23.60 -23.43 20.34
N TYR A 44 23.44 -24.04 21.51
CA TYR A 44 23.52 -25.49 21.64
C TYR A 44 22.41 -26.18 20.85
N ASN A 45 22.80 -27.05 19.91
CA ASN A 45 21.87 -27.84 19.12
C ASN A 45 21.67 -29.21 19.77
N LYS A 46 20.45 -29.50 20.25
CA LYS A 46 20.12 -30.77 20.93
C LYS A 46 20.21 -32.01 20.04
N VAL A 47 20.07 -31.87 18.72
CA VAL A 47 20.13 -32.99 17.77
C VAL A 47 21.58 -33.39 17.53
N TYR A 48 22.45 -32.40 17.29
CA TYR A 48 23.88 -32.61 17.01
C TYR A 48 24.76 -32.59 18.26
N GLN A 49 24.18 -32.30 19.43
CA GLN A 49 24.83 -32.28 20.75
C GLN A 49 26.06 -31.37 20.83
N THR A 50 26.09 -30.31 20.04
CA THR A 50 27.21 -29.36 19.96
C THR A 50 26.70 -27.93 19.79
N ASP A 51 27.54 -26.95 20.14
CA ASP A 51 27.26 -25.55 19.87
C ASP A 51 27.38 -25.27 18.36
N MET A 52 26.32 -24.71 17.79
CA MET A 52 26.25 -24.36 16.38
C MET A 52 25.94 -22.87 16.22
N LEU A 53 26.50 -22.26 15.19
CA LEU A 53 26.15 -20.91 14.75
C LEU A 53 24.67 -20.88 14.37
N LYS A 54 23.93 -19.96 14.98
CA LYS A 54 22.53 -19.69 14.67
C LYS A 54 22.40 -18.25 14.18
N ASP A 55 21.95 -18.10 12.94
CA ASP A 55 21.65 -16.80 12.36
C ASP A 55 20.34 -16.24 12.94
N THR A 56 20.31 -14.93 13.12
CA THR A 56 19.16 -14.17 13.58
C THR A 56 19.11 -12.80 12.91
N ILE A 57 17.92 -12.21 12.90
CA ILE A 57 17.68 -10.87 12.39
C ILE A 57 17.28 -10.00 13.57
N ILE A 58 17.92 -8.84 13.70
CA ILE A 58 17.61 -7.84 14.72
C ILE A 58 17.04 -6.61 14.02
N TYR A 59 15.86 -6.16 14.44
CA TYR A 59 15.26 -4.90 14.00
C TYR A 59 15.48 -3.84 15.08
N ARG A 60 16.00 -2.67 14.71
CA ARG A 60 16.24 -1.55 15.61
C ARG A 60 15.57 -0.29 15.11
N ILE A 61 14.97 0.48 16.00
CA ILE A 61 14.51 1.84 15.70
C ILE A 61 15.72 2.77 15.80
N ILE A 62 16.05 3.45 14.70
CA ILE A 62 17.21 4.37 14.61
C ILE A 62 16.78 5.85 14.60
N GLY A 63 15.48 6.11 14.59
CA GLY A 63 14.92 7.46 14.64
C GLY A 63 13.43 7.46 14.31
N GLN A 64 12.86 8.67 14.21
CA GLN A 64 11.49 8.92 13.81
C GLN A 64 11.46 10.00 12.72
N THR A 65 10.43 9.97 11.89
CA THR A 65 10.17 10.93 10.81
C THR A 65 8.65 10.98 10.58
N SER A 66 8.16 11.97 9.83
CA SER A 66 6.75 11.98 9.43
C SER A 66 6.44 10.84 8.46
N ALA A 67 5.19 10.36 8.47
CA ALA A 67 4.73 9.35 7.52
C ALA A 67 4.88 9.80 6.06
N LYS A 68 4.54 11.06 5.76
CA LYS A 68 4.74 11.67 4.44
C LYS A 68 6.21 11.69 4.03
N GLU A 69 7.10 12.17 4.89
CA GLU A 69 8.54 12.21 4.56
C GLU A 69 9.07 10.79 4.30
N LYS A 70 8.71 9.79 5.13
CA LYS A 70 9.09 8.39 4.90
C LYS A 70 8.60 7.86 3.55
N LEU A 71 7.35 8.18 3.18
CA LEU A 71 6.76 7.79 1.90
C LEU A 71 7.53 8.40 0.71
N VAL A 72 7.78 9.70 0.76
CA VAL A 72 8.48 10.47 -0.29
C VAL A 72 9.91 9.97 -0.43
N ARG A 73 10.68 9.88 0.67
CA ARG A 73 12.09 9.45 0.64
C ARG A 73 12.27 8.03 0.10
N LYS A 74 11.29 7.16 0.32
CA LYS A 74 11.33 5.77 -0.16
C LYS A 74 10.98 5.66 -1.65
N ASN A 75 10.19 6.59 -2.18
CA ASN A 75 9.70 6.56 -3.57
C ASN A 75 9.82 7.95 -4.23
N PRO A 76 11.03 8.52 -4.33
CA PRO A 76 11.26 9.87 -4.85
C PRO A 76 10.85 10.04 -6.32
N GLU A 77 10.75 8.93 -7.06
CA GLU A 77 10.27 8.90 -8.44
C GLU A 77 8.74 8.99 -8.57
N LEU A 78 8.00 8.75 -7.47
CA LEU A 78 6.54 8.74 -7.43
C LEU A 78 5.94 9.94 -6.70
N PHE A 79 6.69 10.58 -5.81
CA PHE A 79 6.20 11.67 -4.99
C PHE A 79 7.18 12.85 -4.99
N GLU A 80 6.66 14.04 -5.28
CA GLU A 80 7.38 15.30 -5.13
C GLU A 80 7.60 15.63 -3.64
N GLU A 81 8.60 16.46 -3.34
CA GLU A 81 8.91 16.84 -1.94
C GLU A 81 7.73 17.56 -1.25
N ASN A 82 6.99 18.38 -2.00
CA ASN A 82 5.81 19.13 -1.56
C ASN A 82 4.49 18.39 -1.81
N PHE A 83 4.54 17.07 -1.95
CA PHE A 83 3.37 16.22 -2.17
C PHE A 83 2.23 16.51 -1.17
N ASP A 84 1.05 16.79 -1.72
CA ASP A 84 -0.19 16.96 -0.96
C ASP A 84 -0.92 15.61 -0.84
N ALA A 85 -1.02 15.09 0.38
CA ALA A 85 -1.67 13.79 0.59
C ALA A 85 -3.19 13.84 0.33
N THR A 86 -3.81 15.02 0.41
CA THR A 86 -5.25 15.17 0.15
C THR A 86 -5.61 14.85 -1.30
N ALA A 87 -4.67 15.08 -2.23
CA ALA A 87 -4.82 14.76 -3.65
C ALA A 87 -4.98 13.25 -3.91
N LEU A 88 -4.53 12.37 -3.01
CA LEU A 88 -4.68 10.91 -3.17
C LEU A 88 -6.13 10.45 -3.25
N ARG A 89 -7.07 11.23 -2.72
CA ARG A 89 -8.50 10.91 -2.75
C ARG A 89 -9.07 11.01 -4.16
N TYR A 90 -8.56 11.92 -4.96
CA TYR A 90 -9.19 12.35 -6.21
C TYR A 90 -8.51 11.76 -7.43
N ILE A 91 -9.32 11.39 -8.42
CA ILE A 91 -8.86 10.89 -9.70
C ILE A 91 -8.27 12.07 -10.49
N PRO A 92 -6.99 12.00 -10.91
CA PRO A 92 -6.34 13.12 -11.59
C PRO A 92 -6.98 13.39 -12.96
N PHE A 93 -6.86 14.63 -13.45
CA PHE A 93 -7.37 15.07 -14.75
C PHE A 93 -8.88 14.91 -14.95
N THR A 94 -9.65 14.85 -13.85
CA THR A 94 -11.11 14.83 -13.87
C THR A 94 -11.65 16.08 -13.17
N THR A 95 -12.97 16.29 -13.17
CA THR A 95 -13.58 17.33 -12.32
C THR A 95 -13.20 17.11 -10.85
N ASP A 96 -12.96 18.18 -10.08
CA ASP A 96 -12.47 18.22 -8.68
C ASP A 96 -13.29 17.44 -7.62
N THR A 97 -14.20 16.56 -8.02
CA THR A 97 -15.09 15.77 -7.16
C THR A 97 -15.05 14.26 -7.43
N ALA A 98 -14.34 13.79 -8.46
CA ALA A 98 -14.27 12.36 -8.73
C ALA A 98 -13.25 11.69 -7.82
N GLU A 99 -13.73 10.85 -6.90
CA GLU A 99 -12.89 10.14 -5.93
C GLU A 99 -12.61 8.69 -6.35
N PHE A 100 -11.45 8.18 -5.94
CA PHE A 100 -11.19 6.75 -5.93
C PHE A 100 -12.09 6.05 -4.91
N ARG A 101 -12.47 4.81 -5.19
CA ARG A 101 -13.05 3.91 -4.18
C ARG A 101 -11.95 3.15 -3.49
N MET A 102 -12.09 2.94 -2.19
CA MET A 102 -11.14 2.17 -1.40
C MET A 102 -11.87 1.22 -0.47
N ALA A 103 -11.35 0.01 -0.35
CA ALA A 103 -11.86 -1.01 0.55
C ALA A 103 -10.73 -1.92 1.04
N THR A 104 -10.99 -2.58 2.16
CA THR A 104 -10.10 -3.62 2.70
C THR A 104 -10.91 -4.87 3.01
N GLY A 105 -10.23 -6.01 3.08
CA GLY A 105 -10.84 -7.29 3.38
C GLY A 105 -9.83 -8.30 3.89
N PHE A 106 -10.29 -9.54 4.02
CA PHE A 106 -9.43 -10.68 4.32
C PHE A 106 -9.75 -11.82 3.38
N VAL A 107 -8.70 -12.53 2.95
CA VAL A 107 -8.81 -13.73 2.14
C VAL A 107 -8.12 -14.87 2.85
N ASP A 108 -8.70 -16.06 2.80
CA ASP A 108 -8.04 -17.27 3.27
C ASP A 108 -7.16 -17.85 2.15
N ARG A 109 -5.90 -18.13 2.47
CA ARG A 109 -5.00 -18.85 1.59
C ARG A 109 -4.33 -19.96 2.39
N ASN A 110 -4.71 -21.20 2.09
CA ASN A 110 -4.15 -22.40 2.72
C ASN A 110 -4.24 -22.35 4.26
N GLY A 111 -5.34 -21.83 4.82
CA GLY A 111 -5.55 -21.71 6.26
C GLY A 111 -4.85 -20.50 6.90
N VAL A 112 -4.18 -19.66 6.10
CA VAL A 112 -3.62 -18.38 6.55
C VAL A 112 -4.56 -17.25 6.15
N ARG A 113 -5.02 -16.50 7.14
CA ARG A 113 -5.85 -15.30 6.93
C ARG A 113 -4.98 -14.12 6.54
N VAL A 114 -5.09 -13.67 5.29
CA VAL A 114 -4.29 -12.56 4.74
C VAL A 114 -5.18 -11.34 4.56
N GLN A 115 -4.76 -10.18 5.08
CA GLN A 115 -5.45 -8.93 4.81
C GLN A 115 -5.14 -8.45 3.39
N VAL A 116 -6.15 -7.90 2.72
CA VAL A 116 -6.08 -7.38 1.37
C VAL A 116 -6.71 -5.98 1.30
N PHE A 117 -6.40 -5.24 0.23
CA PHE A 117 -6.99 -3.94 -0.06
C PHE A 117 -7.23 -3.80 -1.55
N GLU A 118 -8.15 -2.93 -1.92
CA GLU A 118 -8.42 -2.55 -3.29
C GLU A 118 -8.65 -1.04 -3.37
N ILE A 119 -8.05 -0.42 -4.37
CA ILE A 119 -8.32 0.96 -4.75
C ILE A 119 -8.74 0.96 -6.21
N ALA A 120 -9.91 1.54 -6.50
CA ALA A 120 -10.53 1.49 -7.82
C ALA A 120 -10.92 2.89 -8.31
N ALA A 121 -10.56 3.20 -9.56
CA ALA A 121 -11.10 4.31 -10.34
C ALA A 121 -12.15 3.75 -11.32
N PRO A 122 -13.45 3.96 -11.08
CA PRO A 122 -14.49 3.52 -12.00
C PRO A 122 -14.31 4.14 -13.38
N ASN A 123 -14.49 3.37 -14.46
CA ASN A 123 -14.32 3.89 -15.83
C ASN A 123 -15.21 5.10 -16.12
N THR A 124 -16.42 5.13 -15.55
CA THR A 124 -17.36 6.26 -15.66
C THR A 124 -16.87 7.55 -14.99
N ARG A 125 -15.92 7.44 -14.06
CA ARG A 125 -15.29 8.58 -13.39
C ARG A 125 -13.94 8.92 -14.01
N PHE A 126 -13.14 7.90 -14.31
CA PHE A 126 -11.81 8.07 -14.92
C PHE A 126 -11.89 8.67 -16.33
N PHE A 127 -12.82 8.19 -17.16
CA PHE A 127 -13.03 8.68 -18.52
C PHE A 127 -14.16 9.71 -18.60
N ALA A 128 -14.50 10.41 -17.52
CA ALA A 128 -15.71 11.22 -17.45
C ALA A 128 -15.81 12.29 -18.55
N ASP A 129 -14.69 12.83 -18.99
CA ASP A 129 -14.55 13.82 -20.06
C ASP A 129 -14.83 13.26 -21.47
N ILE A 130 -14.53 11.98 -21.70
CA ILE A 130 -14.67 11.31 -23.01
C ILE A 130 -15.72 10.18 -23.01
N TYR A 131 -16.40 9.95 -21.88
CA TYR A 131 -17.17 8.73 -21.66
C TYR A 131 -18.32 8.57 -22.66
N GLU A 132 -19.07 9.64 -22.93
CA GLU A 132 -20.22 9.54 -23.84
C GLU A 132 -19.78 9.36 -25.30
N ASP A 133 -18.66 9.94 -25.71
CA ASP A 133 -18.13 9.80 -27.07
C ASP A 133 -17.53 8.40 -27.34
N TYR A 134 -16.92 7.77 -26.32
CA TYR A 134 -16.19 6.51 -26.45
C TYR A 134 -16.81 5.34 -25.67
N LYS A 135 -18.07 5.47 -25.25
CA LYS A 135 -18.79 4.52 -24.40
C LYS A 135 -18.71 3.07 -24.84
N SER A 136 -18.86 2.82 -26.14
CA SER A 136 -18.80 1.48 -26.72
C SER A 136 -17.41 0.86 -26.56
N TYR A 137 -16.36 1.61 -26.87
CA TYR A 137 -14.96 1.20 -26.70
C TYR A 137 -14.62 0.94 -25.24
N ILE A 138 -15.03 1.84 -24.34
CA ILE A 138 -14.80 1.69 -22.89
C ILE A 138 -15.50 0.44 -22.36
N LYS A 139 -16.76 0.19 -22.75
CA LYS A 139 -17.47 -1.04 -22.37
C LYS A 139 -16.82 -2.30 -22.96
N ASN A 140 -16.22 -2.20 -24.15
CA ASN A 140 -15.52 -3.32 -24.79
C ASN A 140 -14.21 -3.70 -24.09
N LEU A 141 -13.69 -2.87 -23.17
CA LEU A 141 -12.53 -3.23 -22.34
C LEU A 141 -12.83 -4.42 -21.40
N ARG A 142 -14.12 -4.73 -21.16
CA ARG A 142 -14.56 -5.82 -20.25
C ARG A 142 -13.98 -5.71 -18.83
N ILE A 143 -13.66 -4.48 -18.42
CA ILE A 143 -13.28 -4.10 -17.07
C ILE A 143 -14.10 -2.86 -16.69
N ASP A 144 -14.61 -2.80 -15.47
CA ASP A 144 -15.49 -1.69 -15.04
C ASP A 144 -14.72 -0.56 -14.32
N ALA A 145 -13.46 -0.83 -13.94
CA ALA A 145 -12.58 0.10 -13.24
C ALA A 145 -11.11 -0.22 -13.49
N LEU A 146 -10.26 0.80 -13.34
CA LEU A 146 -8.83 0.65 -13.09
C LEU A 146 -8.60 0.39 -11.61
N ILE A 147 -7.83 -0.64 -11.29
CA ILE A 147 -7.73 -1.22 -9.96
C ILE A 147 -6.25 -1.42 -9.60
N VAL A 148 -5.93 -1.14 -8.34
CA VAL A 148 -4.69 -1.54 -7.67
C VAL A 148 -5.07 -2.38 -6.43
N GLY A 149 -4.48 -3.55 -6.30
CA GLY A 149 -4.82 -4.52 -5.26
C GLY A 149 -6.00 -5.41 -5.67
N SER A 150 -6.59 -6.09 -4.68
CA SER A 150 -7.74 -6.98 -4.86
C SER A 150 -8.40 -7.24 -3.52
N LEU A 151 -9.74 -7.37 -3.50
CA LEU A 151 -10.46 -7.88 -2.32
C LEU A 151 -10.54 -9.42 -2.24
N THR A 152 -10.15 -10.12 -3.29
CA THR A 152 -10.31 -11.58 -3.43
C THR A 152 -8.98 -12.33 -3.52
N GLU A 153 -7.89 -11.63 -3.78
CA GLU A 153 -6.54 -12.20 -3.87
C GLU A 153 -5.52 -11.43 -3.04
N PRO A 154 -4.52 -12.10 -2.45
CA PRO A 154 -3.45 -11.46 -1.68
C PRO A 154 -2.40 -10.82 -2.61
N THR A 155 -2.83 -9.87 -3.44
CA THR A 155 -1.98 -9.19 -4.42
C THR A 155 -1.97 -7.69 -4.18
N LEU A 156 -0.83 -7.07 -4.44
CA LEU A 156 -0.68 -5.61 -4.49
C LEU A 156 -0.91 -5.08 -5.91
N SER A 157 -0.91 -5.97 -6.89
CA SER A 157 -1.09 -5.68 -8.31
C SER A 157 -2.57 -5.52 -8.65
N GLY A 158 -2.85 -4.92 -9.79
CA GLY A 158 -4.19 -4.89 -10.38
C GLY A 158 -4.07 -4.72 -11.88
N ASN A 159 -5.14 -4.25 -12.53
CA ASN A 159 -5.13 -3.98 -13.97
C ASN A 159 -4.60 -2.57 -14.31
N TRP A 160 -4.35 -1.73 -13.30
CA TRP A 160 -3.68 -0.45 -13.47
C TRP A 160 -2.15 -0.62 -13.40
N LYS A 161 -1.47 -0.30 -14.51
CA LYS A 161 -0.02 -0.22 -14.62
C LYS A 161 0.43 1.22 -14.78
#